data_AF-X0TVG6-F1
#
_entry.id   AF-X0TVG6-F1
#
_cell.length_a   1.000
_cell.length_b   1.000
_cell.length_c   1.000
_cell.angle_alpha   90.00
_cell.angle_beta   90.00
_cell.angle_gamma   90.00
#
_symmetry.space_group_name_H-M   'P 1'
#
loop_
_entity.id
_entity.type
_entity.pdbx_description
1 polymer ?
#
loop_
_entity_poly.entity_id
_entity_poly.type
_entity_poly.pdbx_seq_one_letter_code
_entity_poly.pdbx_strand_id
1 'polypeptide(L)'
;MKWENIIMDDPDIYSLDLYSKKNRNGTLKKRPSPPLEQAVYFLNELKEESNSPYVFPSKIDLNNYISSGSVSKWFARLTKKVFGKSVTNYLLRHTTAERFHVLVAEGKMSVENACLMLGQTEKTWRKHYSHTDEKKQRKLLNKQVLDVDYIAPEKKAKLEEQVDLLGKIILKTSFKSKDDFSKEEIKEVEKDLMKLIQASKKD
;
A
#
# COMPACT_ATOMS: atom_id res chain seq x y z
N MET A 1 7.51 -25.53 4.35
CA MET A 1 8.41 -24.45 4.80
C MET A 1 9.34 -25.06 5.83
N LYS A 2 10.65 -24.95 5.63
CA LYS A 2 11.66 -25.43 6.57
C LYS A 2 12.26 -24.27 7.35
N TRP A 3 12.88 -24.57 8.49
CA TRP A 3 13.55 -23.54 9.31
C TRP A 3 14.67 -22.83 8.56
N GLU A 4 15.39 -23.53 7.67
CA GLU A 4 16.42 -22.95 6.80
C GLU A 4 15.90 -21.87 5.84
N ASN A 5 14.57 -21.78 5.65
CA ASN A 5 13.95 -20.73 4.82
C ASN A 5 13.58 -19.48 5.63
N ILE A 6 13.81 -19.47 6.94
CA ILE A 6 13.58 -18.31 7.81
C ILE A 6 14.94 -17.64 8.07
N ILE A 7 15.09 -16.41 7.61
CA ILE A 7 16.30 -15.60 7.78
C ILE A 7 16.03 -14.55 8.86
N MET A 8 16.93 -14.46 9.84
CA MET A 8 16.97 -13.32 10.77
C MET A 8 17.77 -12.22 10.13
N ASP A 9 17.09 -11.14 9.73
CA ASP A 9 17.78 -9.95 9.24
C ASP A 9 18.15 -9.01 10.40
N ASP A 10 17.36 -9.03 11.48
CA ASP A 10 17.52 -8.25 12.73
C ASP A 10 16.97 -9.08 13.92
N PRO A 11 17.30 -8.80 15.21
CA PRO A 11 16.80 -9.55 16.36
C PRO A 11 15.27 -9.67 16.41
N ASP A 12 14.58 -8.64 15.92
CA ASP A 12 13.12 -8.53 15.95
C ASP A 12 12.48 -8.65 14.56
N ILE A 13 13.27 -8.98 13.52
CA ILE A 13 12.79 -9.05 12.13
C ILE A 13 13.19 -10.36 11.48
N TYR A 14 12.18 -11.21 11.26
CA TYR A 14 12.28 -12.36 10.37
C TYR A 14 11.85 -12.02 8.95
N SER A 15 12.65 -12.49 8.00
CA SER A 15 12.36 -12.57 6.58
C SER A 15 12.20 -14.03 6.17
N LEU A 16 11.28 -14.30 5.23
CA LEU A 16 11.08 -15.64 4.69
C LEU A 16 11.56 -15.74 3.25
N ASP A 17 12.41 -16.72 3.01
CA ASP A 17 12.79 -17.17 1.68
C ASP A 17 11.70 -18.11 1.13
N LEU A 18 10.62 -17.49 0.64
CA LEU A 18 9.49 -18.23 0.09
C LEU A 18 9.73 -18.57 -1.38
N TYR A 19 10.03 -19.83 -1.62
CA TYR A 19 10.09 -20.37 -2.95
C TYR A 19 8.73 -20.89 -3.40
N SER A 20 8.22 -20.36 -4.51
CA SER A 20 6.92 -20.79 -5.07
C SER A 20 7.05 -21.20 -6.53
N LYS A 21 6.35 -22.27 -6.91
CA LYS A 21 6.01 -22.59 -8.29
C LYS A 21 4.53 -22.27 -8.49
N LYS A 22 4.22 -21.28 -9.33
CA LYS A 22 2.83 -20.90 -9.61
C LYS A 22 2.12 -21.93 -10.49
N ASN A 23 2.85 -22.56 -11.41
CA ASN A 23 2.37 -23.57 -12.35
C ASN A 23 3.23 -24.83 -12.23
N ARG A 24 2.67 -25.99 -12.61
CA ARG A 24 3.38 -27.28 -12.60
C ARG A 24 4.72 -27.24 -13.37
N ASN A 25 4.78 -26.43 -14.42
CA ASN A 25 5.97 -26.23 -15.28
C ASN A 25 6.69 -24.90 -15.01
N GLY A 26 6.34 -24.18 -13.94
CA GLY A 26 6.93 -22.89 -13.61
C GLY A 26 8.31 -23.04 -12.95
N THR A 27 9.18 -22.06 -13.18
CA THR A 27 10.41 -21.90 -12.40
C THR A 27 10.08 -21.54 -10.97
N LEU A 28 10.86 -22.11 -10.04
CA LEU A 28 10.79 -21.78 -8.62
C LEU A 28 11.27 -20.33 -8.47
N LYS A 29 10.41 -19.43 -7.98
CA LYS A 29 10.79 -18.03 -7.75
C LYS A 29 10.78 -17.74 -6.25
N LYS A 30 11.89 -17.16 -5.78
CA LYS A 30 11.97 -16.54 -4.45
C LYS A 30 11.00 -15.37 -4.40
N ARG A 31 10.25 -15.28 -3.31
CA ARG A 31 9.32 -14.18 -3.03
C ARG A 31 9.75 -13.53 -1.73
N PRO A 32 9.87 -12.21 -1.70
CA PRO A 32 10.05 -11.52 -0.43
C PRO A 32 8.75 -11.66 0.38
N SER A 33 8.88 -12.00 1.65
CA SER A 33 7.79 -11.81 2.60
C SER A 33 7.90 -10.43 3.23
N PRO A 34 6.78 -9.80 3.62
CA PRO A 34 6.86 -8.69 4.55
C PRO A 34 7.54 -9.14 5.86
N PRO A 35 8.21 -8.21 6.57
CA PRO A 35 8.79 -8.50 7.87
C PRO A 35 7.72 -8.97 8.85
N LEU A 36 8.08 -9.99 9.64
CA LEU A 36 7.17 -10.73 10.50
C LEU A 36 7.28 -10.34 11.98
N GLU A 37 7.40 -9.04 12.30
CA GLU A 37 7.62 -8.53 13.66
C GLU A 37 6.69 -9.19 14.70
N GLN A 38 5.38 -9.25 14.42
CA GLN A 38 4.39 -9.85 15.33
C GLN A 38 4.46 -11.38 15.43
N ALA A 39 5.05 -12.05 14.45
CA ALA A 39 5.20 -13.50 14.44
C ALA A 39 6.57 -13.96 14.94
N VAL A 40 7.53 -13.05 15.14
CA VAL A 40 8.89 -13.36 15.65
C VAL A 40 8.82 -14.08 16.98
N TYR A 41 8.06 -13.54 17.92
CA TYR A 41 7.85 -14.16 19.22
C TYR A 41 7.36 -15.62 19.10
N PHE A 42 6.29 -15.85 18.34
CA PHE A 42 5.71 -17.18 18.17
C PHE A 42 6.61 -18.14 17.37
N LEU A 43 7.40 -17.62 16.43
CA LEU A 43 8.36 -18.43 15.67
C LEU A 43 9.54 -18.86 16.55
N ASN A 44 9.98 -18.01 17.48
CA ASN A 44 11.01 -18.35 18.47
C ASN A 44 10.52 -19.44 19.42
N GLU A 45 9.36 -19.25 20.06
CA GLU A 45 8.77 -20.28 20.93
C GLU A 45 8.61 -21.61 20.18
N LEU A 46 8.10 -21.57 18.95
CA LEU A 46 7.91 -22.77 18.15
C LEU A 46 9.24 -23.45 17.76
N LYS A 47 10.32 -22.68 17.58
CA LYS A 47 11.65 -23.21 17.24
C LYS A 47 12.30 -23.88 18.44
N GLU A 48 12.14 -23.33 19.63
CA GLU A 48 12.66 -23.92 20.89
C GLU A 48 12.01 -25.27 21.19
N GLU A 49 10.72 -25.42 20.88
CA GLU A 49 9.96 -26.65 21.13
C GLU A 49 10.08 -27.69 19.99
N SER A 50 10.66 -27.34 18.85
CA SER A 50 10.58 -28.16 17.62
C SER A 50 11.81 -29.03 17.40
N ASN A 51 11.59 -30.34 17.31
CA ASN A 51 12.58 -31.33 16.87
C ASN A 51 12.47 -31.65 15.35
N SER A 52 11.76 -30.81 14.58
CA SER A 52 11.45 -31.05 13.17
C SER A 52 12.24 -30.13 12.24
N PRO A 53 12.66 -30.58 11.05
CA PRO A 53 13.25 -29.70 10.03
C PRO A 53 12.24 -28.72 9.43
N TYR A 54 10.94 -28.97 9.59
CA TYR A 54 9.85 -28.12 9.15
C TYR A 54 9.35 -27.20 10.27
N VAL A 55 9.01 -25.97 9.88
CA VAL A 55 8.41 -24.95 10.77
C VAL A 55 7.05 -25.43 11.27
N PHE A 56 6.26 -26.01 10.37
CA PHE A 56 4.96 -26.59 10.69
C PHE A 56 4.96 -28.08 10.33
N PRO A 57 5.37 -28.96 11.24
CA PRO A 57 5.41 -30.40 10.98
C PRO A 57 4.00 -31.02 10.91
N SER A 58 3.90 -32.17 10.24
CA SER A 58 2.72 -33.02 10.34
C SER A 58 2.64 -33.65 11.73
N LYS A 59 1.41 -33.81 12.24
CA LYS A 59 1.18 -34.49 13.52
C LYS A 59 1.42 -36.01 13.47
N ILE A 60 1.41 -36.58 12.26
CA ILE A 60 1.59 -38.02 12.04
C ILE A 60 3.08 -38.36 11.87
N ASP A 61 3.84 -37.47 11.23
CA ASP A 61 5.27 -37.65 10.97
C ASP A 61 5.97 -36.29 11.00
N LEU A 62 6.84 -36.11 11.99
CA LEU A 62 7.59 -34.87 12.21
C LEU A 62 8.64 -34.61 11.12
N ASN A 63 9.03 -35.63 10.35
CA ASN A 63 9.91 -35.49 9.19
C ASN A 63 9.16 -35.08 7.93
N ASN A 64 7.88 -34.72 8.04
CA ASN A 64 7.06 -34.23 6.95
C ASN A 64 6.35 -32.93 7.31
N TYR A 65 6.02 -32.12 6.31
CA TYR A 65 5.29 -30.86 6.51
C TYR A 65 3.78 -31.11 6.66
N ILE A 66 3.10 -30.21 7.38
CA ILE A 66 1.64 -30.24 7.49
C ILE A 66 0.97 -30.05 6.12
N SER A 67 -0.07 -30.84 5.84
CA SER A 67 -0.82 -30.70 4.59
C SER A 67 -1.63 -29.40 4.55
N SER A 68 -1.79 -28.83 3.35
CA SER A 68 -2.62 -27.63 3.14
C SER A 68 -4.08 -27.82 3.57
N GLY A 69 -4.61 -29.04 3.40
CA GLY A 69 -5.94 -29.41 3.86
C GLY A 69 -6.06 -29.38 5.39
N SER A 70 -5.05 -29.88 6.10
CA SER A 70 -5.00 -29.83 7.57
C SER A 70 -4.93 -28.39 8.08
N VAL A 71 -4.10 -27.55 7.47
CA VAL A 71 -4.01 -26.10 7.81
C VAL A 71 -5.35 -25.42 7.59
N SER A 72 -6.01 -25.67 6.45
CA SER A 72 -7.31 -25.06 6.12
C SER A 72 -8.41 -25.49 7.11
N LYS A 73 -8.44 -26.77 7.50
CA LYS A 73 -9.38 -27.28 8.50
C LYS A 73 -9.11 -26.69 9.89
N TRP A 74 -7.85 -26.59 10.29
CA TRP A 74 -7.46 -25.96 11.56
C TRP A 74 -7.92 -24.50 11.61
N PHE A 75 -7.63 -23.72 10.56
CA PHE A 75 -8.01 -22.32 10.48
C PHE A 75 -9.53 -22.12 10.47
N ALA A 76 -10.27 -22.95 9.72
CA ALA A 76 -11.73 -22.93 9.70
C ALA A 76 -12.34 -23.18 11.09
N ARG A 77 -11.78 -24.13 11.86
CA ARG A 77 -12.21 -24.41 13.24
C ARG A 77 -11.90 -23.26 14.18
N LEU A 78 -10.68 -22.71 14.09
CA LEU A 78 -10.25 -21.56 14.90
C LEU A 78 -11.18 -20.37 14.67
N THR A 79 -11.42 -20.01 13.42
CA THR A 79 -12.26 -18.87 13.05
C THR A 79 -13.72 -19.08 13.44
N LYS A 80 -14.25 -20.31 13.30
CA LYS A 80 -15.59 -20.64 13.81
C LYS A 80 -15.68 -20.46 15.33
N LYS A 81 -14.64 -20.84 16.08
CA LYS A 81 -14.59 -20.68 17.54
C LYS A 81 -14.55 -19.21 17.96
N VAL A 82 -13.75 -18.39 17.28
CA VAL A 82 -13.50 -16.99 17.66
C VAL A 82 -14.59 -16.05 17.12
N PHE A 83 -15.02 -16.23 15.87
CA PHE A 83 -15.92 -15.32 15.16
C PHE A 83 -17.34 -15.88 14.95
N GLY A 84 -17.62 -17.10 15.42
CA GLY A 84 -18.90 -17.79 15.18
C GLY A 84 -19.09 -18.31 13.74
N LYS A 85 -18.15 -18.02 12.81
CA LYS A 85 -18.23 -18.44 11.41
C LYS A 85 -16.88 -18.92 10.89
N SER A 86 -16.91 -19.90 10.01
CA SER A 86 -15.71 -20.41 9.35
C SER A 86 -15.22 -19.41 8.30
N VAL A 87 -13.92 -19.10 8.33
CA VAL A 87 -13.25 -18.27 7.34
C VAL A 87 -12.22 -19.12 6.58
N THR A 88 -12.01 -18.81 5.30
CA THR A 88 -11.03 -19.50 4.46
C THR A 88 -9.68 -18.77 4.49
N ASN A 89 -8.59 -19.51 4.31
CA ASN A 89 -7.25 -18.92 4.16
C ASN A 89 -7.18 -17.90 3.01
N TYR A 90 -8.02 -18.08 1.98
CA TYR A 90 -8.12 -17.14 0.86
C TYR A 90 -8.59 -15.76 1.31
N LEU A 91 -9.50 -15.69 2.29
CA LEU A 91 -10.01 -14.41 2.78
C LEU A 91 -8.90 -13.58 3.44
N LEU A 92 -7.97 -14.20 4.18
CA LEU A 92 -6.82 -13.49 4.74
C LEU A 92 -5.98 -12.82 3.63
N ARG A 93 -5.69 -13.56 2.56
CA ARG A 93 -4.97 -13.02 1.40
C ARG A 93 -5.75 -11.88 0.74
N HIS A 94 -7.08 -11.99 0.67
CA HIS A 94 -7.93 -10.96 0.11
C HIS A 94 -7.92 -9.68 0.96
N THR A 95 -8.06 -9.80 2.28
CA THR A 95 -8.02 -8.66 3.20
C THR A 95 -6.67 -7.95 3.16
N THR A 96 -5.56 -8.71 3.08
CA THR A 96 -4.22 -8.10 2.90
C THR A 96 -4.12 -7.37 1.56
N ALA A 97 -4.63 -7.96 0.47
CA ALA A 97 -4.62 -7.32 -0.84
C ALA A 97 -5.47 -6.05 -0.88
N GLU A 98 -6.61 -6.01 -0.19
CA GLU A 98 -7.43 -4.80 -0.03
C GLU A 98 -6.68 -3.73 0.77
N ARG A 99 -5.96 -4.11 1.85
CA ARG A 99 -5.12 -3.18 2.61
C ARG A 99 -4.02 -2.57 1.73
N PHE A 100 -3.41 -3.36 0.84
CA PHE A 100 -2.42 -2.83 -0.11
C PHE A 100 -3.04 -1.86 -1.12
N HIS A 101 -4.28 -2.08 -1.56
CA HIS A 101 -4.97 -1.11 -2.41
C HIS A 101 -5.10 0.25 -1.72
N VAL A 102 -5.45 0.25 -0.43
CA VAL A 102 -5.53 1.48 0.37
C VAL A 102 -4.16 2.13 0.50
N LEU A 103 -3.11 1.38 0.84
CA LEU A 103 -1.76 1.94 1.00
C LEU A 103 -1.21 2.51 -0.31
N VAL A 104 -1.47 1.86 -1.45
CA VAL A 104 -1.08 2.35 -2.77
C VAL A 104 -1.83 3.62 -3.13
N ALA A 105 -3.13 3.67 -2.87
CA ALA A 105 -3.92 4.87 -3.12
C ALA A 105 -3.48 6.02 -2.18
N GLU A 106 -3.11 5.72 -0.94
CA GLU A 106 -2.49 6.68 -0.02
C GLU A 106 -1.02 7.02 -0.36
N GLY A 107 -0.45 6.52 -1.46
CA GLY A 107 0.95 6.81 -1.84
C GLY A 107 1.99 6.28 -0.84
N LYS A 108 1.60 5.46 0.14
CA LYS A 108 2.47 4.85 1.16
C LYS A 108 3.16 3.58 0.68
N MET A 109 2.77 3.07 -0.50
CA MET A 109 3.30 1.86 -1.11
C MET A 109 3.24 1.98 -2.63
N SER A 110 4.23 1.45 -3.35
CA SER A 110 4.18 1.35 -4.81
C SER A 110 3.36 0.13 -5.25
N VAL A 111 2.80 0.19 -6.46
CA VAL A 111 2.07 -0.93 -7.07
C VAL A 111 2.98 -2.15 -7.20
N GLU A 112 4.25 -1.93 -7.56
CA GLU A 112 5.28 -2.95 -7.72
C GLU A 112 5.51 -3.70 -6.40
N ASN A 113 5.65 -2.97 -5.28
CA ASN A 113 5.85 -3.57 -3.97
C ASN A 113 4.63 -4.37 -3.52
N ALA A 114 3.42 -3.85 -3.73
CA ALA A 114 2.19 -4.57 -3.44
C ALA A 114 2.08 -5.88 -4.24
N CYS A 115 2.38 -5.82 -5.54
CA CYS A 115 2.38 -6.99 -6.43
C CYS A 115 3.45 -8.01 -6.04
N LEU A 116 4.63 -7.54 -5.66
CA LEU A 116 5.76 -8.35 -5.23
C LEU A 116 5.43 -9.10 -3.93
N MET A 117 4.88 -8.42 -2.92
CA MET A 117 4.48 -9.01 -1.65
C MET A 117 3.32 -10.02 -1.79
N LEU A 118 2.35 -9.77 -2.66
CA LEU A 118 1.28 -10.74 -2.96
C LEU A 118 1.75 -11.85 -3.92
N GLY A 119 2.91 -11.66 -4.54
CA GLY A 119 3.45 -12.36 -5.70
C GLY A 119 2.40 -12.63 -6.77
N GLN A 120 1.78 -11.55 -7.22
CA GLN A 120 0.85 -11.51 -8.33
C GLN A 120 1.31 -10.46 -9.35
N THR A 121 0.78 -10.54 -10.56
CA THR A 121 0.91 -9.43 -11.50
C THR A 121 -0.14 -8.38 -11.17
N GLU A 122 0.13 -7.13 -11.52
CA GLU A 122 -0.82 -6.02 -11.31
C GLU A 122 -2.20 -6.32 -11.91
N LYS A 123 -2.23 -6.86 -13.13
CA LYS A 123 -3.49 -7.27 -13.78
C LYS A 123 -4.29 -8.28 -12.95
N THR A 124 -3.63 -9.28 -12.37
CA THR A 124 -4.28 -10.27 -11.51
C THR A 124 -4.72 -9.63 -10.20
N TRP A 125 -3.87 -8.83 -9.58
CA TRP A 125 -4.17 -8.17 -8.31
C TRP A 125 -5.39 -7.24 -8.44
N ARG A 126 -5.38 -6.33 -9.42
CA ARG A 126 -6.52 -5.44 -9.69
C ARG A 126 -7.78 -6.21 -10.06
N LYS A 127 -7.70 -7.32 -10.80
CA LYS A 127 -8.90 -8.09 -11.17
C LYS A 127 -9.56 -8.78 -9.98
N HIS A 128 -8.76 -9.34 -9.07
CA HIS A 128 -9.27 -10.22 -8.01
C HIS A 128 -9.54 -9.52 -6.67
N TYR A 129 -9.03 -8.29 -6.48
CA TYR A 129 -9.07 -7.60 -5.18
C TYR A 129 -9.55 -6.14 -5.28
N SER A 130 -10.03 -5.69 -6.45
CA SER A 130 -10.58 -4.34 -6.66
C SER A 130 -11.92 -4.08 -5.98
N HIS A 131 -12.54 -5.09 -5.38
CA HIS A 131 -13.84 -4.96 -4.74
C HIS A 131 -13.64 -4.32 -3.36
N THR A 132 -13.26 -3.05 -3.37
CA THR A 132 -13.26 -2.20 -2.18
C THR A 132 -14.69 -1.72 -1.96
N ASP A 133 -15.13 -1.71 -0.71
CA ASP A 133 -16.42 -1.10 -0.34
C ASP A 133 -16.49 0.34 -0.87
N GLU A 134 -17.53 0.65 -1.65
CA GLU A 134 -17.77 1.95 -2.28
C GLU A 134 -17.70 3.09 -1.24
N LYS A 135 -18.15 2.83 0.00
CA LYS A 135 -18.10 3.79 1.09
C LYS A 135 -16.66 4.12 1.50
N LYS A 136 -15.76 3.12 1.51
CA LYS A 136 -14.33 3.34 1.77
C LYS A 136 -13.67 4.07 0.60
N GLN A 137 -14.01 3.73 -0.64
CA GLN A 137 -13.49 4.44 -1.81
C GLN A 137 -13.90 5.91 -1.81
N ARG A 138 -15.16 6.21 -1.52
CA ARG A 138 -15.65 7.59 -1.41
C ARG A 138 -14.96 8.36 -0.29
N LYS A 139 -14.73 7.72 0.86
CA LYS A 139 -13.95 8.34 1.96
C LYS A 139 -12.51 8.63 1.55
N LEU A 140 -11.88 7.72 0.81
CA LEU A 140 -10.51 7.87 0.33
C LEU A 140 -10.39 8.95 -0.76
N LEU A 141 -11.33 8.97 -1.71
CA LEU A 141 -11.46 10.04 -2.72
C LEU A 141 -11.65 11.39 -2.06
N ASN A 142 -12.56 11.50 -1.10
CA ASN A 142 -12.76 12.74 -0.35
C ASN A 142 -11.47 13.17 0.36
N LYS A 143 -10.72 12.23 0.95
CA LYS A 143 -9.42 12.52 1.56
C LYS A 143 -8.36 12.94 0.54
N GLN A 144 -8.31 12.33 -0.63
CA GLN A 144 -7.33 12.68 -1.67
C GLN A 144 -7.65 14.01 -2.38
N VAL A 145 -8.94 14.31 -2.54
CA VAL A 145 -9.42 15.49 -3.28
C VAL A 145 -9.52 16.72 -2.39
N LEU A 146 -9.89 16.55 -1.11
CA LEU A 146 -10.21 17.67 -0.21
C LEU A 146 -9.13 17.95 0.84
N ASP A 147 -8.18 17.04 1.07
CA ASP A 147 -7.16 17.18 2.11
C ASP A 147 -5.86 17.74 1.50
N VAL A 148 -5.56 19.00 1.82
CA VAL A 148 -4.46 19.80 1.23
C VAL A 148 -3.07 19.18 1.49
N ASP A 149 -2.94 18.37 2.53
CA ASP A 149 -1.70 17.70 2.92
C ASP A 149 -1.34 16.47 2.06
N TYR A 150 -2.24 16.04 1.17
CA TYR A 150 -2.00 14.92 0.24
C TYR A 150 -1.59 15.34 -1.17
N ILE A 151 -1.47 16.64 -1.41
CA ILE A 151 -0.93 17.17 -2.64
C ILE A 151 0.57 16.85 -2.64
N ALA A 152 1.07 16.19 -3.71
CA ALA A 152 2.50 15.91 -3.86
C ALA A 152 3.32 17.19 -3.60
N PRO A 153 4.45 17.14 -2.86
CA PRO A 153 5.16 18.34 -2.43
C PRO A 153 5.44 19.34 -3.55
N GLU A 154 5.78 18.82 -4.74
CA GLU A 154 6.01 19.61 -5.95
C GLU A 154 4.75 20.35 -6.44
N LYS A 155 3.58 19.70 -6.37
CA LYS A 155 2.29 20.32 -6.72
C LYS A 155 1.83 21.31 -5.64
N LYS A 156 2.12 21.03 -4.36
CA LYS A 156 1.80 21.93 -3.24
C LYS A 156 2.57 23.24 -3.36
N ALA A 157 3.88 23.16 -3.60
CA ALA A 157 4.73 24.34 -3.82
C ALA A 157 4.25 25.19 -5.01
N LYS A 158 3.89 24.57 -6.14
CA LYS A 158 3.30 25.28 -7.29
C LYS A 158 1.98 25.97 -6.94
N LEU A 159 1.09 25.30 -6.22
CA LEU A 159 -0.20 25.87 -5.84
C LEU A 159 -0.04 27.02 -4.83
N GLU A 160 0.88 26.91 -3.89
CA GLU A 160 1.25 27.99 -2.96
C GLU A 160 1.80 29.21 -3.71
N GLU A 161 2.67 29.00 -4.70
CA GLU A 161 3.18 30.07 -5.57
C GLU A 161 2.04 30.76 -6.33
N GLN A 162 1.10 30.00 -6.89
CA GLN A 162 -0.07 30.53 -7.60
C GLN A 162 -0.99 31.34 -6.67
N VAL A 163 -1.22 30.86 -5.44
CA VAL A 163 -2.03 31.56 -4.43
C VAL A 163 -1.38 32.87 -4.01
N ASP A 164 -0.06 32.90 -3.79
CA ASP A 164 0.68 34.13 -3.45
C ASP A 164 0.63 35.15 -4.60
N LEU A 165 0.78 34.69 -5.84
CA LEU A 165 0.68 35.52 -7.04
C LEU A 165 -0.73 36.12 -7.19
N LEU A 166 -1.78 35.32 -6.99
CA LEU A 166 -3.17 35.76 -6.96
C LEU A 166 -3.43 36.78 -5.84
N GLY A 167 -2.91 36.52 -4.63
CA GLY A 167 -3.03 37.45 -3.50
C GLY A 167 -2.40 38.81 -3.78
N LYS A 168 -1.22 38.84 -4.42
CA LYS A 168 -0.56 40.08 -4.86
C LYS A 168 -1.37 40.83 -5.91
N ILE A 169 -1.96 40.13 -6.88
CA ILE A 169 -2.82 40.73 -7.91
C ILE A 169 -4.09 41.31 -7.26
N ILE A 170 -4.74 40.59 -6.35
CA ILE A 170 -5.93 41.04 -5.63
C ILE A 170 -5.61 42.26 -4.75
N LEU A 171 -4.50 42.26 -4.02
CA LEU A 171 -4.07 43.43 -3.24
C LEU A 171 -3.79 44.64 -4.13
N LYS A 172 -3.07 44.48 -5.24
CA LYS A 172 -2.85 45.58 -6.20
C LYS A 172 -4.16 46.14 -6.75
N THR A 173 -5.15 45.28 -7.02
CA THR A 173 -6.44 45.66 -7.64
C THR A 173 -7.52 46.09 -6.66
N SER A 174 -7.47 45.69 -5.40
CA SER A 174 -8.47 46.06 -4.38
C SER A 174 -8.30 47.48 -3.81
N PHE A 175 -7.12 48.08 -3.98
CA PHE A 175 -6.81 49.43 -3.48
C PHE A 175 -6.80 50.52 -4.55
N LYS A 176 -7.09 50.20 -5.82
CA LYS A 176 -7.04 51.15 -6.94
C LYS A 176 -8.26 50.98 -7.86
N SER A 177 -8.91 52.09 -8.20
CA SER A 177 -9.91 52.07 -9.27
C SER A 177 -9.23 51.79 -10.62
N LYS A 178 -10.00 51.36 -11.62
CA LYS A 178 -9.45 51.01 -12.94
C LYS A 178 -8.70 52.17 -13.61
N ASP A 179 -9.03 53.40 -13.21
CA ASP A 179 -8.45 54.64 -13.72
C ASP A 179 -7.17 55.06 -12.96
N ASP A 180 -6.84 54.42 -11.84
CA ASP A 180 -5.66 54.72 -10.99
C ASP A 180 -4.40 53.92 -11.37
N PHE A 181 -4.50 53.08 -12.40
CA PHE A 181 -3.38 52.28 -12.88
C PHE A 181 -2.65 53.00 -14.02
N SER A 182 -1.34 53.21 -13.83
CA SER A 182 -0.44 53.61 -14.91
C SER A 182 -0.33 52.50 -15.96
N LYS A 183 0.04 52.85 -17.20
CA LYS A 183 0.21 51.89 -18.30
C LYS A 183 1.27 50.82 -17.96
N GLU A 184 2.27 51.21 -17.17
CA GLU A 184 3.34 50.34 -16.69
C GLU A 184 2.82 49.31 -15.67
N GLU A 185 1.95 49.72 -14.75
CA GLU A 185 1.34 48.81 -13.77
C GLU A 185 0.37 47.81 -14.41
N ILE A 186 -0.38 48.23 -15.44
CA ILE A 186 -1.24 47.33 -16.22
C ILE A 186 -0.41 46.24 -16.89
N LYS A 187 0.70 46.62 -17.54
CA LYS A 187 1.62 45.66 -18.18
C LYS A 187 2.22 44.67 -17.19
N GLU A 188 2.52 45.11 -15.97
CA GLU A 188 3.05 44.24 -14.92
C GLU A 188 2.01 43.22 -14.46
N VAL A 189 0.77 43.65 -14.21
CA VAL A 189 -0.35 42.76 -13.85
C VAL A 189 -0.65 41.77 -14.97
N GLU A 190 -0.69 42.21 -16.23
CA GLU A 190 -0.89 41.34 -17.39
C GLU A 190 0.22 40.29 -17.52
N LYS A 191 1.48 40.68 -17.28
CA LYS A 191 2.63 39.76 -17.31
C LYS A 191 2.51 38.70 -16.22
N ASP A 192 2.10 39.08 -15.02
CA ASP A 192 1.90 38.16 -13.90
C ASP A 192 0.70 37.21 -14.13
N LEU A 193 -0.38 37.71 -14.74
CA LEU A 193 -1.53 36.90 -15.18
C LEU A 193 -1.13 35.89 -16.26
N MET A 194 -0.30 36.30 -17.22
CA MET A 194 0.17 35.40 -18.28
C MET A 194 1.10 34.31 -17.75
N LYS A 195 1.92 34.58 -16.73
CA LYS A 195 2.69 33.54 -16.03
C LYS A 195 1.79 32.52 -15.36
N LEU A 196 0.72 32.96 -14.67
CA LEU A 196 -0.29 32.08 -14.06
C LEU A 196 -0.97 31.17 -15.11
N ILE A 197 -1.41 31.74 -16.23
CA ILE A 197 -2.06 30.99 -17.32
C ILE A 197 -1.09 29.99 -17.98
N GLN A 198 0.18 30.33 -18.13
CA GLN A 198 1.18 29.41 -18.67
C GLN A 198 1.52 28.29 -17.68
N ALA A 199 1.56 28.59 -16.38
CA ALA A 199 1.77 27.59 -15.34
C ALA A 199 0.60 26.59 -15.25
N SER A 200 -0.65 27.03 -15.47
CA SER A 200 -1.83 26.16 -15.40
C SER A 200 -2.03 25.27 -16.64
N LYS A 201 -1.38 25.57 -17.77
CA LYS A 201 -1.48 24.81 -19.03
C LYS A 201 -0.44 23.68 -19.17
N LYS A 202 0.52 23.59 -18.24
CA LYS A 202 1.59 22.58 -18.25
C LYS A 202 1.30 21.35 -17.37
N ASP A 203 0.18 21.35 -16.65
CA ASP A 203 -0.34 20.22 -15.88
C ASP A 203 -1.50 19.55 -16.64
#